data_AF-A0A1E4SCP3-F1
#
_entry.id   AF-A0A1E4SCP3-F1
#
_cell.length_a   1.000
_cell.length_b   1.000
_cell.length_c   1.000
_cell.angle_alpha   90.00
_cell.angle_beta   90.00
_cell.angle_gamma   90.00
#
_symmetry.space_group_name_H-M   'P 1'
#
loop_
_entity.id
_entity.type
_entity.pdbx_description
1 polymer ?
#
loop_
_entity_poly.entity_id
_entity_poly.type
_entity_poly.pdbx_seq_one_letter_code
_entity_poly.pdbx_strand_id
1 'polypeptide(L)'
;MAQDNKKLTQEEIDKHNFDPENLIVNLGGKQVPFSAINKPHHAVIQPQQNKPQVDAASFPDVEPAAKEREAQLEAQAEKKKND
;
A
#
# COMPACT_ATOMS: atom_id res chain seq x y z
N MET A 1 27.38 -18.67 32.79
CA MET A 1 26.56 -18.40 31.59
C MET A 1 27.36 -18.85 30.39
N ALA A 2 27.15 -20.09 29.92
CA ALA A 2 27.82 -20.57 28.72
C ALA A 2 27.08 -19.97 27.51
N GLN A 3 27.77 -19.14 26.73
CA GLN A 3 27.26 -18.73 25.43
C GLN A 3 27.61 -19.84 24.45
N ASP A 4 26.58 -20.60 24.06
CA ASP A 4 26.68 -21.64 23.05
C ASP A 4 27.07 -20.99 21.71
N ASN A 5 28.34 -21.07 21.35
CA ASN A 5 28.83 -20.75 20.00
C ASN A 5 28.29 -21.79 19.01
N LYS A 6 27.01 -21.71 18.66
CA LYS A 6 26.47 -22.46 17.52
C LYS A 6 27.12 -21.93 16.25
N LYS A 7 28.03 -22.71 15.67
CA LYS A 7 28.50 -22.48 14.30
C LYS A 7 27.28 -22.57 13.38
N LEU A 8 26.95 -21.47 12.71
CA LEU A 8 25.95 -21.48 11.65
C LEU A 8 26.36 -22.52 10.59
N THR A 9 25.38 -23.26 10.13
CA THR A 9 25.52 -24.19 9.01
C THR A 9 25.80 -23.43 7.72
N GLN A 10 26.45 -24.07 6.74
CA GLN A 10 26.74 -23.44 5.44
C GLN A 10 25.45 -22.96 4.77
N GLU A 11 24.35 -23.69 4.91
CA GLU A 11 23.03 -23.32 4.38
C GLU A 11 22.47 -22.04 5.02
N GLU A 12 22.71 -21.81 6.31
CA GLU A 12 22.30 -20.58 6.99
C GLU A 12 23.16 -19.39 6.55
N ILE A 13 24.47 -19.60 6.36
CA ILE A 13 25.40 -18.60 5.83
C ILE A 13 25.00 -18.23 4.40
N ASP A 14 24.69 -19.21 3.57
CA ASP A 14 24.28 -18.99 2.18
C ASP A 14 22.93 -18.23 2.14
N LYS A 15 21.94 -18.63 2.95
CA LYS A 15 20.66 -17.88 3.06
C LYS A 15 20.85 -16.42 3.50
N HIS A 16 21.78 -16.15 4.41
CA HIS A 16 22.11 -14.79 4.84
C HIS A 16 22.86 -13.99 3.76
N ASN A 17 23.72 -14.65 2.97
CA ASN A 17 24.44 -14.02 1.85
C ASN A 17 23.53 -13.75 0.64
N PHE A 18 22.45 -14.52 0.47
CA PHE A 18 21.42 -14.31 -0.56
C PHE A 18 20.27 -13.41 -0.11
N ASP A 19 20.40 -12.72 1.02
CA ASP A 19 19.49 -11.66 1.41
C ASP A 19 19.71 -10.45 0.46
N PRO A 20 18.74 -10.10 -0.41
CA PRO A 20 18.91 -9.04 -1.40
C PRO A 20 19.17 -7.66 -0.78
N GLU A 21 18.84 -7.47 0.50
CA GLU A 21 19.11 -6.24 1.25
C GLU A 21 20.57 -6.14 1.73
N ASN A 22 21.26 -7.27 1.88
CA ASN A 22 22.65 -7.33 2.35
C ASN A 22 23.67 -7.69 1.24
N LEU A 23 23.19 -7.94 0.02
CA LEU A 23 24.04 -8.28 -1.12
C LEU A 23 24.81 -7.05 -1.61
N ILE A 24 26.14 -7.04 -1.41
CA ILE A 24 27.03 -5.99 -1.95
C ILE A 24 27.61 -6.45 -3.29
N VAL A 25 27.48 -5.61 -4.32
CA VAL A 25 28.02 -5.85 -5.67
C VAL A 25 29.11 -4.83 -6.02
N ASN A 26 30.15 -5.26 -6.74
CA ASN A 26 31.17 -4.37 -7.28
C ASN A 26 30.78 -3.93 -8.70
N LEU A 27 30.55 -2.63 -8.88
CA LEU A 27 30.25 -2.02 -10.17
C LEU A 27 31.25 -0.90 -10.45
N GLY A 28 32.04 -1.05 -11.53
CA GLY A 28 33.00 -0.02 -11.95
C GLY A 28 34.04 0.35 -10.89
N GLY A 29 34.43 -0.60 -10.03
CA GLY A 29 35.38 -0.39 -8.94
C GLY A 29 34.78 0.20 -7.65
N LYS A 30 33.45 0.35 -7.59
CA LYS A 30 32.73 0.80 -6.39
C LYS A 30 31.88 -0.34 -5.83
N GLN A 31 31.92 -0.53 -4.52
CA GLN A 31 31.06 -1.48 -3.81
C GLN A 31 29.75 -0.79 -3.45
N VAL A 32 28.63 -1.32 -3.94
CA VAL A 32 27.28 -0.78 -3.69
C VAL A 32 26.32 -1.90 -3.35
N PRO A 33 25.31 -1.65 -2.49
CA PRO A 33 24.28 -2.64 -2.21
C PRO A 33 23.41 -2.88 -3.46
N PHE A 34 23.03 -4.14 -3.68
CA PHE A 34 22.20 -4.56 -4.80
C PHE A 34 20.82 -3.90 -4.77
N SER A 35 20.26 -3.67 -3.57
CA SER A 35 18.99 -2.96 -3.35
C SER A 35 19.00 -1.50 -3.86
N ALA A 36 20.17 -0.85 -3.95
CA ALA A 36 20.27 0.49 -4.53
C ALA A 36 20.12 0.49 -6.06
N ILE A 37 20.38 -0.64 -6.70
CA ILE A 37 20.33 -0.81 -8.15
C ILE A 37 18.98 -1.39 -8.57
N ASN A 38 18.53 -2.42 -7.87
CA ASN A 38 17.28 -3.12 -8.18
C ASN A 38 16.22 -2.78 -7.12
N LYS A 39 15.26 -1.93 -7.50
CA LYS A 39 14.12 -1.62 -6.64
C LYS A 39 13.17 -2.82 -6.56
N PRO A 40 12.57 -3.09 -5.39
CA PRO A 40 11.58 -4.15 -5.28
C PRO A 40 10.40 -3.90 -6.22
N HIS A 41 9.93 -4.94 -6.91
CA HIS A 41 8.79 -4.86 -7.83
C HIS A 41 7.45 -4.56 -7.12
N HIS A 42 7.39 -4.73 -5.79
CA HIS A 42 6.26 -4.35 -4.96
C HIS A 42 6.55 -3.01 -4.25
N ALA A 43 6.13 -1.90 -4.82
CA ALA A 43 6.04 -0.66 -4.05
C ALA A 43 4.89 -0.83 -3.03
N VAL A 44 5.19 -0.78 -1.74
CA VAL A 44 4.16 -0.74 -0.69
C VAL A 44 3.48 0.62 -0.78
N ILE A 45 2.36 0.69 -1.49
CA ILE A 45 1.52 1.89 -1.55
C ILE A 45 0.86 2.02 -0.17
N GLN A 46 1.34 2.97 0.64
CA GLN A 46 0.68 3.31 1.90
C GLN A 46 -0.60 4.06 1.57
N PRO A 47 -1.80 3.52 1.88
CA PRO A 47 -3.07 4.11 1.46
C PRO A 47 -3.24 5.56 1.91
N GLN A 48 -2.65 5.92 3.06
CA GLN A 48 -2.77 7.26 3.66
C GLN A 48 -1.75 8.28 3.13
N GLN A 49 -0.63 7.82 2.56
CA GLN A 49 0.45 8.70 2.09
C GLN A 49 0.47 8.85 0.57
N ASN A 50 0.00 7.83 -0.16
CA ASN A 50 0.13 7.75 -1.61
C ASN A 50 -1.19 7.94 -2.36
N LYS A 51 -2.33 8.04 -1.66
CA LYS A 51 -3.63 8.35 -2.28
C LYS A 51 -4.05 9.78 -1.93
N PRO A 52 -4.68 10.50 -2.87
CA PRO A 52 -5.34 11.77 -2.56
C PRO A 52 -6.38 11.56 -1.46
N GLN A 53 -6.27 12.34 -0.39
CA GLN A 53 -7.32 12.42 0.64
C GLN A 53 -8.34 13.44 0.15
N VAL A 54 -9.45 12.94 -0.40
CA VAL A 54 -10.52 13.80 -0.91
C VAL A 54 -11.47 14.12 0.23
N ASP A 55 -11.68 15.40 0.52
CA ASP A 55 -12.65 15.85 1.51
C ASP A 55 -14.07 15.77 0.92
N ALA A 56 -14.95 15.02 1.58
CA ALA A 56 -16.35 14.89 1.19
C ALA A 56 -17.08 16.25 1.20
N ALA A 57 -16.65 17.20 2.03
CA ALA A 57 -17.19 18.56 2.07
C ALA A 57 -16.67 19.48 0.96
N SER A 58 -15.61 19.07 0.24
CA SER A 58 -15.10 19.81 -0.91
C SER A 58 -15.94 19.61 -2.18
N PHE A 59 -16.87 18.66 -2.19
CA PHE A 59 -17.74 18.42 -3.33
C PHE A 59 -18.90 19.43 -3.32
N PRO A 60 -19.28 20.02 -4.46
CA PRO A 60 -20.41 20.93 -4.54
C PRO A 60 -21.71 20.23 -4.14
N ASP A 61 -22.63 20.98 -3.52
CA ASP A 61 -23.97 20.46 -3.21
C ASP A 61 -24.72 20.12 -4.51
N VAL A 62 -25.67 19.22 -4.39
CA VAL A 62 -26.50 18.76 -5.50
C VAL A 62 -27.39 19.91 -5.95
N GLU A 63 -27.50 20.10 -7.28
CA GLU A 63 -28.40 21.09 -7.88
C GLU A 63 -29.83 20.96 -7.33
N PRO A 64 -30.56 22.07 -7.11
CA PRO A 64 -31.89 22.05 -6.50
C PRO A 64 -32.88 21.16 -7.26
N ALA A 65 -32.82 21.17 -8.59
CA ALA A 65 -33.66 20.32 -9.45
C ALA A 65 -33.43 18.81 -9.26
N ALA A 66 -32.22 18.39 -8.87
CA ALA A 66 -31.93 16.98 -8.58
C ALA A 66 -32.40 16.58 -7.18
N LYS A 67 -32.33 17.49 -6.20
CA LYS A 67 -32.83 17.29 -4.84
C LYS A 67 -34.35 17.08 -4.82
N GLU A 68 -35.08 17.88 -5.60
CA GLU A 68 -36.53 17.73 -5.76
C GLU A 68 -36.90 16.37 -6.40
N ARG A 69 -36.11 15.89 -7.36
CA ARG A 69 -36.33 14.61 -8.02
C ARG A 69 -36.14 13.43 -7.07
N GLU A 70 -35.11 13.45 -6.23
CA GLU A 70 -34.91 12.42 -5.20
C GLU A 70 -36.06 12.39 -4.20
N ALA A 71 -36.48 13.55 -3.67
CA ALA A 71 -37.60 13.63 -2.75
C ALA A 71 -38.92 13.11 -3.36
N GLN A 72 -39.15 13.38 -4.64
CA GLN A 72 -40.32 12.85 -5.35
C GLN A 72 -40.27 11.32 -5.55
N LEU A 73 -39.08 10.77 -5.82
CA LEU A 73 -38.89 9.33 -5.99
C LEU A 73 -39.05 8.59 -4.65
N GLU A 74 -38.53 9.16 -3.56
CA GLU A 74 -38.71 8.64 -2.20
C GLU A 74 -40.19 8.65 -1.79
N ALA A 75 -40.90 9.77 -2.00
CA ALA A 75 -42.33 9.87 -1.71
C ALA A 75 -43.18 8.89 -2.54
N GLN A 76 -42.78 8.60 -3.79
CA GLN A 76 -43.44 7.59 -4.62
C GLN A 76 -43.12 6.16 -4.14
N ALA A 77 -41.89 5.90 -3.70
CA ALA A 77 -41.49 4.60 -3.18
C ALA A 77 -42.20 4.27 -1.85
N GLU A 78 -42.44 5.25 -0.99
CA GLU A 78 -43.19 5.09 0.25
C GLU A 78 -44.68 4.80 -0.01
N LYS A 79 -45.31 5.49 -0.97
CA LYS A 79 -46.69 5.22 -1.35
C LYS A 79 -46.87 3.79 -1.87
N LYS A 80 -45.94 3.30 -2.71
CA LYS A 80 -45.96 1.92 -3.24
C LYS A 80 -45.67 0.83 -2.20
N LYS A 81 -45.10 1.17 -1.03
CA LYS A 81 -44.85 0.22 0.06
C LYS A 81 -46.05 0.07 1.00
N ASN A 82 -46.99 1.02 0.98
CA ASN A 82 -48.15 1.06 1.87
C ASN A 82 -49.46 0.65 1.17
N ASP A 83 -49.42 0.35 -0.13
CA ASP A 83 -50.47 -0.31 -0.93
C ASP A 83 -50.14 -1.80 -1.12
#